data_AF-A0ABD3PAT5-F1
#
_entry.id   AF-A0ABD3PAT5-F1
#
_cell.length_a   1.000
_cell.length_b   1.000
_cell.length_c   1.000
_cell.angle_alpha   90.00
_cell.angle_beta   90.00
_cell.angle_gamma   90.00
#
_symmetry.space_group_name_H-M   'P 1'
#
loop_
_entity.id
_entity.type
_entity.pdbx_description
1 polymer ?
#
loop_
_entity_poly.entity_id
_entity_poly.type
_entity_poly.pdbx_seq_one_letter_code
_entity_poly.pdbx_strand_id
1 'polypeptide(L)'
;MAVADANTSASASPDAARDTANPSGSAATAHSAAASAAAAAEVIVPSISTDPTLTAASDPPLPPLIEGEGAASTTNPPDDVCKAKTYYVANNRSLKVLVRMAWGLRNEVDGSPLFDEAVEPWKELKLKEWRSDNKELGLEIRRRWEEYIKPTSTDPDAPGPRPSGWKKDALLQWLVDNPISALGNDFTTQDADCSFIRAAMARCRLTLIGAAAERAAEQSALQCNWIGADPIVRLFHCIIDKPDIRSKFMLRLNSMTREALENRNSSESREISVWEDVAVEWNDTGYTVTTESFDCCIHPDLVLSRDIPHSSVARLANATAEKCESKFNAAVLYLKRVIQNWEASGQGEGGHIEGRHEFGSLEGREDNALATMANFVPEQDVHFLYIWALIDKYQLLKTCMQVIVGEFAAGNGADGVHRLFDSGRFEARQTDDEDDESSMGSSARSKSSRGEMASFSESISKLGSDNLAVARIEAAEKAKDRSAAEAARQLEMTQREKDRLFQKRQSLEKDISQLRKDKRSYLCQLGERDEKRRREGGAVDGLAPDYLKDAMDDLTAEIEEKQQALKELVDIEYTLAATPQKSNVTPQR
;
A
#
# COMPACT_ATOMS: atom_id res chain seq x y z
N MET A 1 -21.85 10.81 -74.77
CA MET A 1 -21.17 12.06 -74.37
C MET A 1 -20.33 11.69 -73.16
N ALA A 2 -19.00 11.48 -73.20
CA ALA A 2 -17.95 11.90 -74.15
C ALA A 2 -17.84 13.44 -74.23
N VAL A 3 -16.69 14.12 -74.08
CA VAL A 3 -15.22 13.78 -74.06
C VAL A 3 -14.54 14.73 -73.03
N ALA A 4 -13.70 14.35 -72.06
CA ALA A 4 -12.25 14.00 -72.01
C ALA A 4 -11.18 15.14 -72.15
N ASP A 5 -10.21 15.13 -71.20
CA ASP A 5 -8.75 15.47 -71.27
C ASP A 5 -8.14 16.88 -71.47
N ALA A 6 -6.81 16.94 -71.16
CA ALA A 6 -5.79 18.01 -71.34
C ALA A 6 -5.76 19.15 -70.28
N ASN A 7 -4.66 19.58 -69.61
CA ASN A 7 -3.17 19.56 -69.82
C ASN A 7 -2.71 20.45 -70.99
N THR A 8 -1.74 21.38 -70.92
CA THR A 8 -0.29 21.27 -70.57
C THR A 8 0.33 22.67 -70.26
N SER A 9 1.65 22.77 -70.08
CA SER A 9 2.44 23.91 -69.53
C SER A 9 3.22 24.80 -70.53
N ALA A 10 3.60 26.03 -70.11
CA ALA A 10 4.79 26.84 -70.49
C ALA A 10 4.67 28.29 -69.92
N SER A 11 5.70 29.16 -69.83
CA SER A 11 7.14 29.08 -69.48
C SER A 11 7.74 30.53 -69.41
N ALA A 12 9.01 30.67 -68.99
CA ALA A 12 9.92 31.83 -69.16
C ALA A 12 9.79 33.13 -68.32
N SER A 13 10.92 33.52 -67.72
CA SER A 13 11.29 34.91 -67.31
C SER A 13 11.97 35.66 -68.48
N PRO A 14 12.27 36.97 -68.37
CA PRO A 14 13.66 37.37 -68.05
C PRO A 14 13.86 38.74 -67.35
N ASP A 15 15.11 39.03 -66.92
CA ASP A 15 15.88 40.31 -66.97
C ASP A 15 15.29 41.68 -66.53
N ALA A 16 16.06 42.71 -66.08
CA ALA A 16 17.46 42.83 -65.61
C ALA A 16 17.69 44.25 -64.97
N ALA A 17 18.97 44.59 -64.72
CA ALA A 17 19.54 45.86 -64.20
C ALA A 17 19.39 46.13 -62.68
N ARG A 18 20.41 46.47 -61.85
CA ARG A 18 21.81 46.98 -61.97
C ARG A 18 21.94 48.51 -62.03
N ASP A 19 22.43 49.14 -60.94
CA ASP A 19 23.66 49.97 -60.98
C ASP A 19 24.23 50.41 -59.62
N THR A 20 25.55 50.67 -59.60
CA THR A 20 26.38 51.56 -58.72
C THR A 20 26.12 51.73 -57.21
N ALA A 21 27.11 51.91 -56.31
CA ALA A 21 28.57 51.79 -56.38
C ALA A 21 29.19 51.76 -54.95
N ASN A 22 30.47 51.38 -54.83
CA ASN A 22 31.31 51.40 -53.63
C ASN A 22 32.69 51.99 -54.05
N PRO A 23 33.50 52.66 -53.19
CA PRO A 23 34.64 51.91 -52.62
C PRO A 23 35.29 52.45 -51.30
N SER A 24 35.63 51.53 -50.38
CA SER A 24 36.92 51.41 -49.63
C SER A 24 36.70 50.37 -48.50
N GLY A 25 37.49 49.31 -48.26
CA GLY A 25 38.94 49.11 -48.36
C GLY A 25 39.51 49.07 -46.92
N SER A 26 40.22 48.06 -46.39
CA SER A 26 40.97 46.90 -46.91
C SER A 26 40.82 45.71 -45.92
N ALA A 27 40.60 44.45 -46.32
CA ALA A 27 41.58 43.33 -46.46
C ALA A 27 42.71 43.27 -45.39
N ALA A 28 43.14 42.10 -44.86
CA ALA A 28 43.16 40.72 -45.39
C ALA A 28 42.72 39.64 -44.35
N THR A 29 42.13 38.46 -44.67
CA THR A 29 42.63 37.23 -45.38
C THR A 29 43.65 36.43 -44.50
N ALA A 30 43.60 35.10 -44.33
CA ALA A 30 43.33 34.03 -45.31
C ALA A 30 42.93 32.63 -44.75
N HIS A 31 42.23 31.82 -45.57
CA HIS A 31 42.28 30.34 -45.80
C HIS A 31 42.28 29.31 -44.62
N SER A 32 41.87 28.02 -44.73
CA SER A 32 41.53 27.15 -45.88
C SER A 32 40.53 26.02 -45.51
N ALA A 33 39.91 25.42 -46.54
CA ALA A 33 39.33 24.06 -46.67
C ALA A 33 40.26 22.90 -46.19
N ALA A 34 39.84 21.64 -46.00
CA ALA A 34 38.52 20.95 -45.89
C ALA A 34 38.73 19.43 -45.56
N ALA A 35 37.63 18.63 -45.52
CA ALA A 35 37.60 17.15 -45.50
C ALA A 35 38.19 16.47 -44.23
N SER A 36 38.09 15.14 -44.00
CA SER A 36 37.05 14.09 -44.18
C SER A 36 37.59 12.78 -43.54
N ALA A 37 36.77 11.72 -43.44
CA ALA A 37 37.02 10.43 -42.77
C ALA A 37 37.14 10.50 -41.22
N ALA A 38 36.66 9.56 -40.39
CA ALA A 38 36.11 8.19 -40.52
C ALA A 38 37.11 7.01 -40.48
N ALA A 39 37.54 6.66 -39.25
CA ALA A 39 37.92 5.31 -38.76
C ALA A 39 37.87 5.38 -37.20
N ALA A 40 37.38 4.44 -36.37
CA ALA A 40 37.19 2.97 -36.40
C ALA A 40 38.26 2.17 -35.60
N ALA A 41 37.94 1.88 -34.34
CA ALA A 41 38.46 0.82 -33.44
C ALA A 41 37.44 0.71 -32.27
N GLU A 42 36.92 -0.45 -31.83
CA GLU A 42 37.56 -1.63 -31.19
C GLU A 42 38.19 -1.31 -29.81
N VAL A 43 37.97 -2.04 -28.71
CA VAL A 43 37.13 -3.22 -28.34
C VAL A 43 36.72 -3.06 -26.83
N ILE A 44 36.02 -3.92 -26.07
CA ILE A 44 35.74 -5.38 -26.08
C ILE A 44 34.35 -5.65 -25.44
N VAL A 45 33.67 -6.74 -25.81
CA VAL A 45 32.61 -7.40 -24.98
C VAL A 45 32.89 -8.91 -24.93
N PRO A 46 32.90 -9.57 -23.75
CA PRO A 46 33.06 -11.02 -23.66
C PRO A 46 31.72 -11.76 -23.53
N SER A 47 31.50 -12.77 -24.37
CA SER A 47 30.40 -13.74 -24.24
C SER A 47 30.95 -15.17 -24.07
N ILE A 48 30.44 -15.89 -23.07
CA ILE A 48 30.55 -17.35 -22.89
C ILE A 48 29.19 -17.77 -22.29
N SER A 49 28.26 -18.37 -23.05
CA SER A 49 28.20 -19.78 -23.52
C SER A 49 27.91 -20.78 -22.39
N THR A 50 26.91 -21.64 -22.58
CA THR A 50 26.41 -22.61 -21.60
C THR A 50 27.05 -23.98 -21.77
N ASP A 51 27.26 -24.73 -20.67
CA ASP A 51 26.41 -25.90 -20.31
C ASP A 51 26.86 -26.53 -18.95
N PRO A 52 26.06 -27.39 -18.32
CA PRO A 52 26.10 -27.59 -16.86
C PRO A 52 26.89 -28.81 -16.36
N THR A 53 27.40 -28.74 -15.13
CA THR A 53 27.69 -29.91 -14.27
C THR A 53 27.49 -29.54 -12.80
N LEU A 54 26.97 -30.48 -12.01
CA LEU A 54 26.66 -30.33 -10.58
C LEU A 54 27.91 -30.17 -9.70
N THR A 55 27.90 -29.23 -8.75
CA THR A 55 28.37 -29.44 -7.37
C THR A 55 27.93 -28.27 -6.47
N ALA A 56 27.60 -28.57 -5.21
CA ALA A 56 27.23 -27.55 -4.22
C ALA A 56 28.48 -27.12 -3.41
N ALA A 57 28.66 -25.81 -3.24
CA ALA A 57 29.66 -25.21 -2.36
C ALA A 57 29.07 -23.96 -1.68
N SER A 58 29.48 -23.67 -0.45
CA SER A 58 28.96 -22.57 0.35
C SER A 58 29.53 -21.21 -0.08
N ASP A 59 28.73 -20.16 0.01
CA ASP A 59 29.20 -18.78 -0.08
C ASP A 59 30.21 -18.44 1.04
N PRO A 60 31.20 -17.58 0.76
CA PRO A 60 32.15 -17.08 1.76
C PRO A 60 31.59 -15.86 2.53
N PRO A 61 31.98 -15.66 3.80
CA PRO A 61 31.51 -14.53 4.62
C PRO A 61 32.17 -13.20 4.21
N LEU A 62 31.40 -12.11 4.34
CA LEU A 62 31.88 -10.74 4.18
C LEU A 62 32.87 -10.34 5.29
N PRO A 63 33.83 -9.44 5.02
CA PRO A 63 34.82 -8.99 6.00
C PRO A 63 34.19 -8.11 7.10
N PRO A 64 34.74 -8.13 8.33
CA PRO A 64 34.18 -7.37 9.45
C PRO A 64 34.42 -5.86 9.31
N LEU A 65 33.40 -5.07 9.69
CA LEU A 65 33.55 -3.64 9.95
C LEU A 65 34.41 -3.41 11.20
N ILE A 66 35.26 -2.38 11.14
CA ILE A 66 36.12 -2.00 12.26
C ILE A 66 35.28 -1.20 13.27
N GLU A 67 35.01 -1.80 14.44
CA GLU A 67 34.43 -1.08 15.57
C GLU A 67 35.51 -0.19 16.22
N GLY A 68 35.30 1.13 16.19
CA GLY A 68 36.10 2.11 16.94
C GLY A 68 35.50 2.38 18.31
N GLU A 69 36.35 2.45 19.33
CA GLU A 69 35.95 2.55 20.74
C GLU A 69 35.42 3.95 21.11
N GLY A 70 34.47 4.02 22.05
CA GLY A 70 33.81 5.28 22.44
C GLY A 70 32.74 5.13 23.52
N ALA A 71 33.03 4.43 24.61
CA ALA A 71 32.06 4.14 25.67
C ALA A 71 31.84 5.36 26.61
N ALA A 72 30.77 6.13 26.37
CA ALA A 72 30.27 7.14 27.30
C ALA A 72 29.05 6.61 28.08
N SER A 73 29.10 6.64 29.42
CA SER A 73 28.05 6.09 30.29
C SER A 73 26.81 6.99 30.32
N THR A 74 25.68 6.48 29.81
CA THR A 74 24.40 7.21 29.80
C THR A 74 23.62 7.02 31.10
N THR A 75 24.13 7.60 32.19
CA THR A 75 23.28 7.91 33.35
C THR A 75 22.35 9.05 32.97
N ASN A 76 21.05 8.79 32.81
CA ASN A 76 20.08 9.85 32.57
C ASN A 76 19.92 10.67 33.87
N PRO A 77 20.24 11.98 33.89
CA PRO A 77 20.00 12.80 35.07
C PRO A 77 18.49 12.98 35.31
N PRO A 78 18.06 13.23 36.57
CA PRO A 78 16.66 13.41 36.89
C PRO A 78 16.04 14.61 36.14
N ASP A 79 14.76 14.48 35.80
CA ASP A 79 14.08 15.35 34.81
C ASP A 79 14.11 16.85 35.13
N ASP A 80 14.13 17.23 36.41
CA ASP A 80 14.22 18.65 36.84
C ASP A 80 15.56 19.32 36.49
N VAL A 81 16.61 18.56 36.14
CA VAL A 81 17.94 19.11 35.82
C VAL A 81 18.06 19.55 34.35
N CYS A 82 17.34 18.93 33.42
CA CYS A 82 17.52 19.18 31.98
C CYS A 82 16.55 20.24 31.45
N LYS A 83 16.94 21.52 31.54
CA LYS A 83 16.17 22.69 31.06
C LYS A 83 15.77 22.53 29.59
N ALA A 84 16.66 22.03 28.74
CA ALA A 84 16.40 21.81 27.32
C ALA A 84 15.33 20.73 27.06
N LYS A 85 15.28 19.66 27.88
CA LYS A 85 14.22 18.64 27.85
C LYS A 85 12.88 19.24 28.24
N THR A 86 12.85 19.97 29.36
CA THR A 86 11.63 20.62 29.87
C THR A 86 11.08 21.65 28.87
N TYR A 87 11.94 22.49 28.29
CA TYR A 87 11.57 23.45 27.25
C TYR A 87 11.08 22.76 25.96
N TYR A 88 11.72 21.67 25.51
CA TYR A 88 11.23 20.89 24.37
C TYR A 88 9.86 20.27 24.61
N VAL A 89 9.63 19.70 25.79
CA VAL A 89 8.32 19.13 26.19
C VAL A 89 7.25 20.23 26.27
N ALA A 90 7.54 21.37 26.89
CA ALA A 90 6.64 22.51 26.99
C ALA A 90 6.28 23.12 25.61
N ASN A 91 7.17 23.02 24.62
CA ASN A 91 6.91 23.41 23.23
C ASN A 91 6.37 22.24 22.38
N ASN A 92 5.55 21.36 22.97
CA ASN A 92 4.89 20.21 22.31
C ASN A 92 5.83 19.29 21.52
N ARG A 93 7.09 19.15 21.95
CA ARG A 93 8.14 18.36 21.27
C ARG A 93 8.36 18.79 19.80
N SER A 94 8.18 20.09 19.51
CA SER A 94 8.25 20.62 18.14
C SER A 94 9.65 20.59 17.55
N LEU A 95 9.75 20.10 16.30
CA LEU A 95 10.99 19.97 15.53
C LEU A 95 11.74 21.31 15.39
N LYS A 96 11.01 22.41 15.15
CA LYS A 96 11.59 23.76 15.11
C LYS A 96 12.34 24.14 16.38
N VAL A 97 11.82 23.71 17.54
CA VAL A 97 12.40 24.03 18.86
C VAL A 97 13.65 23.20 19.10
N LEU A 98 13.66 21.93 18.69
CA LEU A 98 14.85 21.10 18.72
C LEU A 98 15.96 21.65 17.80
N VAL A 99 15.62 22.02 16.56
CA VAL A 99 16.58 22.58 15.58
C VAL A 99 17.16 23.92 16.04
N ARG A 100 16.37 24.84 16.62
CA ARG A 100 16.91 26.11 17.14
C ARG A 100 17.80 25.92 18.38
N MET A 101 17.53 24.91 19.21
CA MET A 101 18.45 24.53 20.30
C MET A 101 19.73 23.89 19.78
N ALA A 102 19.67 23.12 18.68
CA ALA A 102 20.83 22.48 18.07
C ALA A 102 21.79 23.46 17.35
N TRP A 103 21.34 24.66 16.98
CA TRP A 103 22.21 25.64 16.31
C TRP A 103 23.43 26.02 17.16
N GLY A 104 24.61 25.94 16.54
CA GLY A 104 25.92 26.17 17.16
C GLY A 104 26.54 24.94 17.82
N LEU A 105 25.75 23.92 18.18
CA LEU A 105 26.30 22.68 18.73
C LEU A 105 27.07 21.89 17.67
N ARG A 106 28.10 21.18 18.12
CA ARG A 106 28.94 20.30 17.31
C ARG A 106 28.88 18.86 17.81
N ASN A 107 29.11 17.94 16.88
CA ASN A 107 29.31 16.52 17.15
C ASN A 107 30.67 16.33 17.84
N GLU A 108 30.71 15.49 18.87
CA GLU A 108 31.90 15.26 19.70
C GLU A 108 33.00 14.49 18.94
N VAL A 109 32.61 13.62 18.00
CA VAL A 109 33.52 12.77 17.22
C VAL A 109 34.19 13.55 16.09
N ASP A 110 33.40 14.19 15.21
CA ASP A 110 33.92 14.78 13.97
C ASP A 110 34.15 16.31 14.04
N GLY A 111 33.72 16.98 15.12
CA GLY A 111 33.67 18.45 15.20
C GLY A 111 32.69 19.14 14.22
N SER A 112 32.02 18.36 13.36
CA SER A 112 30.98 18.81 12.42
C SER A 112 29.78 19.42 13.15
N PRO A 113 29.00 20.33 12.53
CA PRO A 113 27.82 20.89 13.17
C PRO A 113 26.75 19.81 13.40
N LEU A 114 26.08 19.87 14.56
CA LEU A 114 24.99 18.94 14.92
C LEU A 114 23.75 19.10 14.02
N PHE A 115 23.61 20.26 13.40
CA PHE A 115 22.57 20.61 12.44
C PHE A 115 23.16 21.38 11.26
N ASP A 116 22.82 20.97 10.04
CA ASP A 116 23.19 21.64 8.79
C ASP A 116 21.98 21.64 7.86
N GLU A 117 21.61 22.81 7.32
CA GLU A 117 20.46 22.95 6.41
C GLU A 117 20.71 22.27 5.05
N ALA A 118 21.97 21.99 4.66
CA ALA A 118 22.34 21.42 3.36
C ALA A 118 22.39 19.87 3.33
N VAL A 119 22.32 19.21 4.49
CA VAL A 119 22.56 17.76 4.63
C VAL A 119 21.24 16.99 4.83
N GLU A 120 21.20 15.72 4.42
CA GLU A 120 20.04 14.85 4.65
C GLU A 120 19.78 14.57 6.15
N PRO A 121 18.52 14.61 6.60
CA PRO A 121 17.27 14.76 5.82
C PRO A 121 16.81 16.21 5.56
N TRP A 122 17.51 17.21 6.11
CA TRP A 122 17.04 18.59 6.22
C TRP A 122 16.84 19.30 4.87
N LYS A 123 17.71 19.00 3.89
CA LYS A 123 17.64 19.54 2.52
C LYS A 123 16.33 19.20 1.78
N GLU A 124 15.67 18.09 2.14
CA GLU A 124 14.50 17.52 1.43
C GLU A 124 13.17 17.84 2.14
N LEU A 125 13.22 18.16 3.42
CA LEU A 125 12.06 18.51 4.23
C LEU A 125 11.58 19.93 3.93
N LYS A 126 10.26 20.16 3.96
CA LYS A 126 9.71 21.46 3.60
C LYS A 126 10.11 22.46 4.66
N LEU A 127 10.71 23.59 4.25
CA LEU A 127 11.25 24.60 5.16
C LEU A 127 10.32 25.00 6.32
N LYS A 128 8.99 25.00 6.12
CA LYS A 128 7.99 25.32 7.16
C LYS A 128 7.95 24.33 8.33
N GLU A 129 8.39 23.08 8.12
CA GLU A 129 8.30 21.96 9.08
C GLU A 129 9.39 22.05 10.17
N TRP A 130 10.59 22.54 9.81
CA TRP A 130 11.75 22.60 10.72
C TRP A 130 12.36 24.00 10.90
N ARG A 131 12.21 24.93 9.95
CA ARG A 131 12.89 26.23 10.02
C ARG A 131 12.13 27.19 10.95
N SER A 132 12.83 27.69 11.97
CA SER A 132 12.31 28.74 12.85
C SER A 132 12.29 30.11 12.14
N ASP A 133 11.30 30.94 12.48
CA ASP A 133 11.25 32.37 12.10
C ASP A 133 12.10 33.26 13.00
N ASN A 134 12.23 34.55 12.68
CA ASN A 134 13.07 35.49 13.43
C ASN A 134 12.61 35.71 14.89
N LYS A 135 11.31 35.55 15.18
CA LYS A 135 10.75 35.65 16.54
C LYS A 135 11.03 34.36 17.32
N GLU A 136 10.86 33.21 16.70
CA GLU A 136 11.21 31.89 17.26
C GLU A 136 12.72 31.78 17.56
N LEU A 137 13.59 32.30 16.69
CA LEU A 137 15.03 32.43 16.94
C LEU A 137 15.33 33.44 18.05
N GLY A 138 14.69 34.61 18.03
CA GLY A 138 14.87 35.65 19.05
C GLY A 138 14.43 35.22 20.46
N LEU A 139 13.50 34.26 20.58
CA LEU A 139 13.14 33.62 21.86
C LEU A 139 14.24 32.69 22.36
N GLU A 140 14.85 31.89 21.49
CA GLU A 140 15.98 31.01 21.86
C GLU A 140 17.22 31.83 22.29
N ILE A 141 17.49 32.96 21.64
CA ILE A 141 18.56 33.89 22.05
C ILE A 141 18.34 34.42 23.47
N ARG A 142 17.10 34.82 23.79
CA ARG A 142 16.76 35.26 25.16
C ARG A 142 16.87 34.12 26.16
N ARG A 143 16.36 32.94 25.83
CA ARG A 143 16.48 31.74 26.69
C ARG A 143 17.94 31.44 26.99
N ARG A 144 18.81 31.37 25.98
CA ARG A 144 20.25 31.11 26.19
C ARG A 144 20.91 32.18 27.07
N TRP A 145 20.56 33.46 26.86
CA TRP A 145 21.03 34.54 27.72
C TRP A 145 20.56 34.37 29.16
N GLU A 146 19.26 34.20 29.39
CA GLU A 146 18.65 34.17 30.73
C GLU A 146 19.02 32.91 31.52
N GLU A 147 19.18 31.75 30.86
CA GLU A 147 19.38 30.46 31.52
C GLU A 147 20.84 30.02 31.72
N TYR A 148 21.80 30.56 30.94
CA TYR A 148 23.23 30.16 31.01
C TYR A 148 24.21 31.36 31.06
N ILE A 149 24.01 32.42 30.24
CA ILE A 149 24.98 33.54 30.15
C ILE A 149 24.82 34.55 31.29
N LYS A 150 23.58 34.95 31.62
CA LYS A 150 23.32 35.90 32.71
C LYS A 150 23.78 35.37 34.08
N PRO A 151 23.54 34.10 34.45
CA PRO A 151 24.04 33.54 35.71
C PRO A 151 25.57 33.46 35.82
N THR A 152 26.28 33.42 34.69
CA THR A 152 27.75 33.34 34.63
C THR A 152 28.43 34.69 34.40
N SER A 153 27.65 35.77 34.20
CA SER A 153 28.13 37.13 34.03
C SER A 153 28.70 37.71 35.33
N THR A 154 29.84 38.39 35.25
CA THR A 154 30.41 39.18 36.36
C THR A 154 29.62 40.46 36.65
N ASP A 155 28.76 40.89 35.73
CA ASP A 155 27.78 41.97 35.92
C ASP A 155 26.34 41.37 35.83
N PRO A 156 25.61 41.26 36.95
CA PRO A 156 24.25 40.71 36.97
C PRO A 156 23.18 41.67 36.44
N ASP A 157 23.51 42.96 36.22
CA ASP A 157 22.62 43.95 35.62
C ASP A 157 22.92 44.21 34.13
N ALA A 158 23.89 43.49 33.57
CA ALA A 158 24.30 43.55 32.17
C ALA A 158 23.09 43.46 31.20
N PRO A 159 22.93 44.41 30.27
CA PRO A 159 21.76 44.50 29.40
C PRO A 159 21.76 43.37 28.35
N GLY A 160 20.80 42.45 28.47
CA GLY A 160 20.67 41.31 27.57
C GLY A 160 20.38 41.66 26.10
N PRO A 161 20.61 40.71 25.18
CA PRO A 161 20.48 40.91 23.74
C PRO A 161 19.07 41.33 23.34
N ARG A 162 18.97 42.20 22.32
CA ARG A 162 17.71 42.76 21.82
C ARG A 162 17.41 42.28 20.39
N PRO A 163 17.13 40.98 20.18
CA PRO A 163 17.06 40.35 18.86
C PRO A 163 15.89 40.83 17.97
N SER A 164 14.94 41.59 18.50
CA SER A 164 13.73 42.02 17.77
C SER A 164 13.98 42.94 16.56
N GLY A 165 15.19 43.50 16.43
CA GLY A 165 15.62 44.29 15.26
C GLY A 165 16.68 43.60 14.40
N TRP A 166 17.05 42.34 14.68
CA TRP A 166 18.16 41.67 14.00
C TRP A 166 17.67 40.93 12.73
N LYS A 167 18.53 40.88 11.70
CA LYS A 167 18.31 40.04 10.49
C LYS A 167 18.52 38.56 10.83
N LYS A 168 17.91 37.64 10.06
CA LYS A 168 18.01 36.18 10.31
C LYS A 168 19.46 35.72 10.45
N ASP A 169 20.34 36.21 9.59
CA ASP A 169 21.74 35.79 9.55
C ASP A 169 22.50 36.20 10.82
N ALA A 170 22.20 37.39 11.38
CA ALA A 170 22.75 37.84 12.66
C ALA A 170 22.15 37.08 13.86
N LEU A 171 20.87 36.66 13.79
CA LEU A 171 20.26 35.77 14.79
C LEU A 171 20.92 34.39 14.80
N LEU A 172 21.17 33.82 13.61
CA LEU A 172 21.86 32.53 13.48
C LEU A 172 23.32 32.60 13.87
N GLN A 173 24.05 33.63 13.44
CA GLN A 173 25.45 33.83 13.80
C GLN A 173 25.61 33.93 15.33
N TRP A 174 24.76 34.70 16.01
CA TRP A 174 24.79 34.77 17.49
C TRP A 174 24.57 33.40 18.14
N LEU A 175 23.67 32.55 17.61
CA LEU A 175 23.45 31.19 18.11
C LEU A 175 24.60 30.22 17.81
N VAL A 176 25.42 30.50 16.78
CA VAL A 176 26.65 29.78 16.46
C VAL A 176 27.81 30.24 17.35
N ASP A 177 27.92 31.55 17.62
CA ASP A 177 28.93 32.15 18.49
C ASP A 177 28.68 31.85 19.98
N ASN A 178 27.40 31.61 20.36
CA ASN A 178 26.97 31.30 21.73
C ASN A 178 26.29 29.91 21.77
N PRO A 179 27.04 28.81 21.53
CA PRO A 179 26.50 27.46 21.54
C PRO A 179 26.31 26.96 22.98
N ILE A 180 25.31 26.12 23.24
CA ILE A 180 24.99 25.64 24.61
C ILE A 180 26.18 24.86 25.23
N SER A 181 27.13 24.36 24.44
CA SER A 181 28.34 23.68 24.90
C SER A 181 29.53 24.59 25.28
N ALA A 182 29.38 25.91 25.34
CA ALA A 182 30.52 26.84 25.58
C ALA A 182 30.21 28.02 26.53
N LEU A 183 29.14 27.95 27.34
CA LEU A 183 28.59 29.11 28.06
C LEU A 183 28.56 28.95 29.60
N GLY A 184 29.39 28.09 30.19
CA GLY A 184 29.42 27.92 31.64
C GLY A 184 30.41 26.89 32.15
N ASN A 185 30.65 26.95 33.47
CA ASN A 185 31.63 26.12 34.19
C ASN A 185 30.95 25.05 35.08
N ASP A 186 29.62 24.94 35.03
CA ASP A 186 28.83 24.06 35.91
C ASP A 186 28.59 22.71 35.23
N PHE A 187 29.53 21.78 35.44
CA PHE A 187 29.67 20.42 34.85
C PHE A 187 28.51 19.42 35.10
N THR A 188 27.26 19.87 35.22
CA THR A 188 26.11 19.01 35.55
C THR A 188 24.84 19.35 34.75
N THR A 189 24.43 20.61 34.72
CA THR A 189 23.20 21.05 34.04
C THR A 189 23.38 21.22 32.54
N GLN A 190 24.53 21.77 32.13
CA GLN A 190 24.80 22.16 30.75
C GLN A 190 25.16 20.97 29.85
N ASP A 191 25.88 19.99 30.42
CA ASP A 191 26.19 18.72 29.77
C ASP A 191 24.94 17.84 29.60
N ALA A 192 24.03 17.84 30.58
CA ALA A 192 22.73 17.18 30.48
C ALA A 192 21.90 17.74 29.30
N ASP A 193 21.84 19.07 29.17
CA ASP A 193 21.15 19.73 28.05
C ASP A 193 21.80 19.42 26.69
N CYS A 194 23.13 19.48 26.61
CA CYS A 194 23.85 19.15 25.36
C CYS A 194 23.65 17.69 24.95
N SER A 195 23.79 16.75 25.90
CA SER A 195 23.55 15.32 25.69
C SER A 195 22.10 15.05 25.26
N PHE A 196 21.12 15.68 25.92
CA PHE A 196 19.72 15.59 25.52
C PHE A 196 19.48 16.07 24.08
N ILE A 197 20.02 17.25 23.70
CA ILE A 197 19.84 17.80 22.35
C ILE A 197 20.51 16.91 21.30
N ARG A 198 21.73 16.43 21.54
CA ARG A 198 22.43 15.46 20.66
C ARG A 198 21.61 14.19 20.47
N ALA A 199 21.17 13.56 21.55
CA ALA A 199 20.38 12.33 21.49
C ALA A 199 18.99 12.54 20.84
N ALA A 200 18.35 13.69 21.05
CA ALA A 200 17.08 14.03 20.42
C ALA A 200 17.22 14.30 18.92
N MET A 201 18.27 15.04 18.51
CA MET A 201 18.61 15.25 17.10
C MET A 201 18.92 13.94 16.38
N ALA A 202 19.72 13.05 16.99
CA ALA A 202 20.05 11.74 16.42
C ALA A 202 18.80 10.87 16.21
N ARG A 203 17.93 10.76 17.23
CA ARG A 203 16.64 10.05 17.10
C ARG A 203 15.76 10.65 15.99
N CYS A 204 15.63 11.97 15.96
CA CYS A 204 14.83 12.65 14.94
C CYS A 204 15.36 12.39 13.52
N ARG A 205 16.69 12.48 13.32
CA ARG A 205 17.35 12.19 12.05
C ARG A 205 17.04 10.77 11.57
N LEU A 206 17.12 9.79 12.47
CA LEU A 206 16.83 8.38 12.18
C LEU A 206 15.37 8.17 11.73
N THR A 207 14.40 8.74 12.46
CA THR A 207 12.97 8.67 12.11
C THR A 207 12.67 9.30 10.75
N LEU A 208 13.27 10.46 10.46
CA LEU A 208 13.07 11.18 9.21
C LEU A 208 13.63 10.42 7.99
N ILE A 209 14.80 9.79 8.13
CA ILE A 209 15.41 8.94 7.09
C ILE A 209 14.56 7.66 6.87
N GLY A 210 14.12 6.99 7.95
CA GLY A 210 13.26 5.82 7.85
C GLY A 210 11.96 6.10 7.09
N ALA A 211 11.26 7.18 7.45
CA ALA A 211 10.03 7.59 6.78
C ALA A 211 10.24 8.07 5.32
N ALA A 212 11.47 8.45 4.93
CA ALA A 212 11.80 8.73 3.53
C ALA A 212 12.00 7.45 2.72
N ALA A 213 12.72 6.47 3.29
CA ALA A 213 12.93 5.16 2.68
C ALA A 213 11.61 4.38 2.50
N GLU A 214 10.71 4.43 3.49
CA GLU A 214 9.37 3.85 3.43
C GLU A 214 8.56 4.38 2.23
N ARG A 215 8.48 5.71 2.08
CA ARG A 215 7.80 6.34 0.94
C ARG A 215 8.45 6.01 -0.42
N ALA A 216 9.77 5.81 -0.47
CA ALA A 216 10.46 5.38 -1.68
C ALA A 216 10.10 3.93 -2.06
N ALA A 217 9.96 3.05 -1.06
CA ALA A 217 9.49 1.68 -1.26
C ALA A 217 8.03 1.63 -1.74
N GLU A 218 7.13 2.42 -1.13
CA GLU A 218 5.73 2.56 -1.57
C GLU A 218 5.63 3.01 -3.04
N GLN A 219 6.38 4.06 -3.43
CA GLN A 219 6.41 4.55 -4.80
C GLN A 219 6.96 3.50 -5.79
N SER A 220 7.97 2.74 -5.39
CA SER A 220 8.53 1.65 -6.20
C SER A 220 7.51 0.52 -6.40
N ALA A 221 6.76 0.15 -5.35
CA ALA A 221 5.70 -0.85 -5.43
C ALA A 221 4.54 -0.40 -6.34
N LEU A 222 4.19 0.90 -6.31
CA LEU A 222 3.16 1.47 -7.18
C LEU A 222 3.57 1.48 -8.66
N GLN A 223 4.83 1.79 -8.99
CA GLN A 223 5.33 1.76 -10.38
C GLN A 223 5.25 0.36 -11.01
N CYS A 224 5.35 -0.69 -10.19
CA CYS A 224 5.28 -2.08 -10.62
C CYS A 224 3.84 -2.67 -10.70
N ASN A 225 2.79 -1.87 -10.43
CA ASN A 225 1.41 -2.34 -10.46
C ASN A 225 0.90 -2.51 -11.91
N TRP A 226 0.03 -3.48 -12.18
CA TRP A 226 -0.59 -3.65 -13.51
C TRP A 226 -1.59 -2.52 -13.78
N ILE A 227 -1.24 -1.63 -14.70
CA ILE A 227 -1.98 -0.42 -15.09
C ILE A 227 -1.99 -0.34 -16.62
N GLY A 228 -3.12 0.07 -17.20
CA GLY A 228 -3.32 0.16 -18.66
C GLY A 228 -3.85 -1.14 -19.28
N ALA A 229 -4.17 -1.07 -20.58
CA ALA A 229 -4.84 -2.15 -21.32
C ALA A 229 -4.01 -3.43 -21.41
N ASP A 230 -2.77 -3.34 -21.90
CA ASP A 230 -1.89 -4.47 -22.25
C ASP A 230 -1.79 -5.58 -21.18
N PRO A 231 -1.51 -5.31 -19.89
CA PRO A 231 -1.45 -6.37 -18.88
C PRO A 231 -2.79 -7.07 -18.63
N ILE A 232 -3.93 -6.38 -18.82
CA ILE A 232 -5.28 -6.93 -18.62
C ILE A 232 -5.72 -7.71 -19.87
N VAL A 233 -5.50 -7.17 -21.07
CA VAL A 233 -5.80 -7.88 -22.32
C VAL A 233 -4.97 -9.18 -22.41
N ARG A 234 -3.67 -9.12 -22.07
CA ARG A 234 -2.81 -10.30 -21.99
C ARG A 234 -3.32 -11.34 -21.00
N LEU A 235 -3.83 -10.91 -19.83
CA LEU A 235 -4.42 -11.80 -18.82
C LEU A 235 -5.64 -12.58 -19.35
N PHE A 236 -6.51 -11.95 -20.15
CA PHE A 236 -7.65 -12.65 -20.76
C PHE A 236 -7.22 -13.59 -21.89
N HIS A 237 -6.21 -13.23 -22.68
CA HIS A 237 -5.67 -14.11 -23.71
C HIS A 237 -4.97 -15.36 -23.14
N CYS A 238 -4.25 -15.26 -22.02
CA CYS A 238 -3.73 -16.44 -21.30
C CYS A 238 -4.83 -17.48 -20.97
N ILE A 239 -6.06 -17.03 -20.74
CA ILE A 239 -7.22 -17.89 -20.45
C ILE A 239 -7.85 -18.47 -21.73
N ILE A 240 -7.72 -17.78 -22.87
CA ILE A 240 -8.53 -18.00 -24.07
C ILE A 240 -7.75 -18.71 -25.19
N ASP A 241 -6.51 -18.33 -25.42
CA ASP A 241 -5.65 -18.86 -26.49
C ASP A 241 -5.22 -20.30 -26.22
N LYS A 242 -4.99 -20.63 -24.93
CA LYS A 242 -4.55 -21.95 -24.48
C LYS A 242 -5.77 -22.82 -24.16
N PRO A 243 -6.08 -23.87 -24.96
CA PRO A 243 -7.33 -24.62 -24.82
C PRO A 243 -7.43 -25.38 -23.48
N ASP A 244 -6.31 -25.81 -22.92
CA ASP A 244 -6.26 -26.51 -21.63
C ASP A 244 -6.62 -25.57 -20.47
N ILE A 245 -6.06 -24.35 -20.48
CA ILE A 245 -6.37 -23.31 -19.50
C ILE A 245 -7.83 -22.87 -19.65
N ARG A 246 -8.32 -22.68 -20.89
CA ARG A 246 -9.74 -22.36 -21.16
C ARG A 246 -10.68 -23.44 -20.62
N SER A 247 -10.29 -24.71 -20.76
CA SER A 247 -11.07 -25.85 -20.25
C SER A 247 -11.08 -25.89 -18.72
N LYS A 248 -9.92 -25.77 -18.07
CA LYS A 248 -9.84 -25.61 -16.60
C LYS A 248 -10.64 -24.41 -16.12
N PHE A 249 -10.56 -23.27 -16.80
CA PHE A 249 -11.24 -22.03 -16.47
C PHE A 249 -12.77 -22.16 -16.51
N MET A 250 -13.31 -22.90 -17.48
CA MET A 250 -14.74 -23.20 -17.55
C MET A 250 -15.20 -24.13 -16.43
N LEU A 251 -14.36 -25.10 -16.04
CA LEU A 251 -14.67 -26.06 -14.98
C LEU A 251 -14.41 -25.51 -13.56
N ARG A 252 -13.74 -24.36 -13.40
CA ARG A 252 -13.24 -23.84 -12.10
C ARG A 252 -14.32 -23.54 -11.04
N LEU A 253 -15.59 -23.42 -11.44
CA LEU A 253 -16.72 -23.19 -10.53
C LEU A 253 -17.52 -24.47 -10.21
N ASN A 254 -17.11 -25.62 -10.76
CA ASN A 254 -17.73 -26.90 -10.43
C ASN A 254 -17.38 -27.32 -9.01
N SER A 255 -18.29 -28.05 -8.35
CA SER A 255 -18.03 -28.65 -7.04
C SER A 255 -16.88 -29.67 -7.13
N MET A 256 -15.80 -29.42 -6.40
CA MET A 256 -14.69 -30.37 -6.25
C MET A 256 -15.18 -31.75 -5.77
N THR A 257 -14.56 -32.82 -6.26
CA THR A 257 -14.84 -34.18 -5.75
C THR A 257 -14.40 -34.29 -4.28
N ARG A 258 -14.96 -35.27 -3.56
CA ARG A 258 -14.56 -35.54 -2.17
C ARG A 258 -13.04 -35.79 -2.05
N GLU A 259 -12.48 -36.55 -2.97
CA GLU A 259 -11.04 -36.87 -3.02
C GLU A 259 -10.20 -35.60 -3.26
N ALA A 260 -10.64 -34.71 -4.15
CA ALA A 260 -9.96 -33.43 -4.39
C ALA A 260 -10.08 -32.45 -3.19
N LEU A 261 -11.13 -32.54 -2.39
CA LEU A 261 -11.27 -31.80 -1.13
C LEU A 261 -10.36 -32.36 -0.03
N GLU A 262 -10.29 -33.69 0.10
CA GLU A 262 -9.43 -34.38 1.10
C GLU A 262 -7.94 -34.21 0.75
N ASN A 263 -7.56 -34.18 -0.53
CA ASN A 263 -6.20 -33.95 -1.02
C ASN A 263 -5.83 -32.46 -1.21
N ARG A 264 -6.72 -31.50 -0.91
CA ARG A 264 -6.51 -30.07 -1.26
C ARG A 264 -5.24 -29.45 -0.64
N ASN A 265 -4.78 -29.99 0.48
CA ASN A 265 -3.64 -29.47 1.24
C ASN A 265 -2.33 -30.24 1.00
N SER A 266 -2.33 -31.34 0.23
CA SER A 266 -1.12 -32.13 -0.06
C SER A 266 -0.43 -31.66 -1.33
N SER A 267 0.81 -31.20 -1.21
CA SER A 267 1.62 -30.65 -2.30
C SER A 267 1.87 -31.61 -3.47
N GLU A 268 1.79 -32.92 -3.23
CA GLU A 268 2.05 -33.98 -4.21
C GLU A 268 0.79 -34.41 -4.98
N SER A 269 -0.41 -33.98 -4.56
CA SER A 269 -1.69 -34.44 -5.13
C SER A 269 -2.76 -33.35 -5.31
N ARG A 270 -2.46 -32.07 -5.00
CA ARG A 270 -3.32 -30.96 -5.40
C ARG A 270 -3.24 -30.72 -6.91
N GLU A 271 -4.37 -30.48 -7.54
CA GLU A 271 -4.40 -30.03 -8.93
C GLU A 271 -3.83 -28.60 -9.06
N ILE A 272 -3.12 -28.32 -10.16
CA ILE A 272 -2.59 -26.99 -10.47
C ILE A 272 -3.77 -26.08 -10.85
N SER A 273 -3.91 -24.97 -10.11
CA SER A 273 -4.98 -24.00 -10.30
C SER A 273 -4.87 -23.32 -11.66
N VAL A 274 -6.01 -22.99 -12.26
CA VAL A 274 -6.06 -22.21 -13.51
C VAL A 274 -5.29 -20.88 -13.40
N TRP A 275 -5.26 -20.28 -12.20
CA TRP A 275 -4.51 -19.04 -11.96
C TRP A 275 -2.99 -19.25 -11.91
N GLU A 276 -2.53 -20.45 -11.59
CA GLU A 276 -1.11 -20.82 -11.63
C GLU A 276 -0.66 -21.03 -13.08
N ASP A 277 -1.45 -21.73 -13.91
CA ASP A 277 -1.17 -21.86 -15.35
C ASP A 277 -1.16 -20.48 -16.03
N VAL A 278 -2.17 -19.64 -15.76
CA VAL A 278 -2.28 -18.27 -16.29
C VAL A 278 -1.10 -17.40 -15.84
N ALA A 279 -0.59 -17.57 -14.61
CA ALA A 279 0.57 -16.83 -14.16
C ALA A 279 1.88 -17.28 -14.83
N VAL A 280 2.02 -18.56 -15.17
CA VAL A 280 3.15 -19.06 -15.97
C VAL A 280 3.11 -18.45 -17.39
N GLU A 281 1.96 -18.55 -18.07
CA GLU A 281 1.79 -18.04 -19.44
C GLU A 281 1.92 -16.51 -19.53
N TRP A 282 1.38 -15.76 -18.57
CA TRP A 282 1.48 -14.30 -18.58
C TRP A 282 2.95 -13.84 -18.50
N ASN A 283 3.76 -14.53 -17.68
CA ASN A 283 5.19 -14.29 -17.51
C ASN A 283 6.05 -14.84 -18.67
N ASP A 284 5.51 -15.63 -19.61
CA ASP A 284 6.32 -16.18 -20.69
C ASP A 284 6.79 -15.08 -21.65
N THR A 285 8.11 -14.99 -21.79
CA THR A 285 8.79 -14.08 -22.72
C THR A 285 8.57 -14.44 -24.19
N GLY A 286 8.30 -15.72 -24.51
CA GLY A 286 8.01 -16.18 -25.87
C GLY A 286 6.58 -15.88 -26.32
N TYR A 287 5.61 -16.02 -25.40
CA TYR A 287 4.20 -15.76 -25.66
C TYR A 287 3.96 -14.29 -26.02
N THR A 288 3.57 -14.06 -27.27
CA THR A 288 3.05 -12.79 -27.77
C THR A 288 1.56 -12.96 -28.04
N VAL A 289 0.76 -12.06 -27.49
CA VAL A 289 -0.69 -12.04 -27.67
C VAL A 289 -1.03 -11.22 -28.91
N THR A 290 -1.88 -11.72 -29.79
CA THR A 290 -2.40 -10.98 -30.94
C THR A 290 -3.88 -10.71 -30.70
N THR A 291 -4.31 -9.46 -30.61
CA THR A 291 -5.73 -9.14 -30.39
C THR A 291 -6.55 -9.50 -31.63
N GLU A 292 -7.75 -10.02 -31.43
CA GLU A 292 -8.70 -10.26 -32.51
C GLU A 292 -9.26 -8.95 -33.08
N SER A 293 -9.79 -8.99 -34.30
CA SER A 293 -10.61 -7.92 -34.85
C SER A 293 -12.09 -8.20 -34.57
N PHE A 294 -12.81 -7.15 -34.17
CA PHE A 294 -14.26 -7.15 -33.97
C PHE A 294 -14.94 -6.17 -34.93
N ASP A 295 -16.26 -6.23 -35.00
CA ASP A 295 -17.02 -5.38 -35.90
C ASP A 295 -16.94 -3.89 -35.49
N CYS A 296 -16.90 -3.03 -36.50
CA CYS A 296 -16.86 -1.58 -36.39
C CYS A 296 -18.09 -0.99 -35.67
N CYS A 297 -19.21 -1.72 -35.60
CA CYS A 297 -20.40 -1.31 -34.85
C CYS A 297 -20.19 -1.31 -33.32
N ILE A 298 -19.17 -2.01 -32.78
CA ILE A 298 -18.86 -1.96 -31.34
C ILE A 298 -18.00 -0.74 -30.99
N HIS A 299 -16.84 -0.61 -31.63
CA HIS A 299 -15.94 0.56 -31.49
C HIS A 299 -14.87 0.56 -32.61
N PRO A 300 -14.52 1.70 -33.22
CA PRO A 300 -13.58 1.75 -34.36
C PRO A 300 -12.19 1.18 -34.05
N ASP A 301 -11.67 1.39 -32.85
CA ASP A 301 -10.33 0.91 -32.46
C ASP A 301 -10.23 -0.63 -32.42
N LEU A 302 -11.36 -1.36 -32.40
CA LEU A 302 -11.40 -2.82 -32.32
C LEU A 302 -11.38 -3.50 -33.70
N VAL A 303 -11.44 -2.73 -34.78
CA VAL A 303 -11.39 -3.23 -36.17
C VAL A 303 -9.99 -3.74 -36.53
N LEU A 304 -8.93 -3.30 -35.83
CA LEU A 304 -7.54 -3.66 -36.11
C LEU A 304 -6.96 -4.59 -35.04
N SER A 305 -6.34 -5.66 -35.51
CA SER A 305 -5.52 -6.56 -34.69
C SER A 305 -4.19 -5.88 -34.28
N ARG A 306 -3.75 -6.10 -33.04
CA ARG A 306 -2.49 -5.58 -32.48
C ARG A 306 -1.77 -6.64 -31.66
N ASP A 307 -0.45 -6.72 -31.81
CA ASP A 307 0.40 -7.56 -30.97
C ASP A 307 0.75 -6.90 -29.62
N ILE A 308 0.72 -7.71 -28.56
CA ILE A 308 1.06 -7.40 -27.17
C ILE A 308 2.16 -8.37 -26.73
N PRO A 309 3.42 -8.11 -27.11
CA PRO A 309 4.57 -8.91 -26.70
C PRO A 309 4.87 -8.70 -25.21
N HIS A 310 5.54 -9.67 -24.57
CA HIS A 310 5.91 -9.58 -23.14
C HIS A 310 6.70 -8.30 -22.81
N SER A 311 7.47 -7.74 -23.76
CA SER A 311 8.21 -6.48 -23.58
C SER A 311 7.34 -5.26 -23.25
N SER A 312 6.05 -5.25 -23.61
CA SER A 312 5.11 -4.18 -23.21
C SER A 312 4.78 -4.20 -21.71
N VAL A 313 4.77 -5.39 -21.10
CA VAL A 313 4.42 -5.62 -19.70
C VAL A 313 5.63 -5.91 -18.79
N ALA A 314 6.81 -6.18 -19.35
CA ALA A 314 8.03 -6.57 -18.62
C ALA A 314 8.56 -5.53 -17.59
N ARG A 315 8.08 -4.28 -17.64
CA ARG A 315 8.37 -3.24 -16.64
C ARG A 315 7.45 -3.27 -15.41
N LEU A 316 6.40 -4.09 -15.46
CA LEU A 316 5.44 -4.28 -14.39
C LEU A 316 5.88 -5.50 -13.56
N ALA A 317 5.53 -5.59 -12.28
CA ALA A 317 5.85 -6.79 -11.51
C ALA A 317 5.16 -8.02 -12.12
N ASN A 318 5.86 -9.15 -12.07
CA ASN A 318 5.44 -10.45 -12.58
C ASN A 318 4.02 -10.86 -12.15
N ALA A 319 3.43 -11.78 -12.90
CA ALA A 319 2.23 -12.49 -12.50
C ALA A 319 2.50 -13.46 -11.35
N THR A 320 1.57 -13.50 -10.40
CA THR A 320 1.37 -14.57 -9.43
C THR A 320 -0.09 -15.01 -9.53
N ALA A 321 -0.43 -16.22 -9.09
CA ALA A 321 -1.81 -16.73 -9.17
C ALA A 321 -2.83 -15.79 -8.51
N GLU A 322 -2.53 -15.33 -7.27
CA GLU A 322 -3.34 -14.37 -6.53
C GLU A 322 -3.52 -13.04 -7.28
N LYS A 323 -2.47 -12.56 -7.96
CA LYS A 323 -2.50 -11.31 -8.73
C LYS A 323 -3.31 -11.44 -10.02
N CYS A 324 -3.19 -12.57 -10.71
CA CYS A 324 -4.03 -12.91 -11.86
C CYS A 324 -5.51 -12.95 -11.46
N GLU A 325 -5.85 -13.69 -10.40
CA GLU A 325 -7.21 -13.77 -9.87
C GLU A 325 -7.74 -12.41 -9.43
N SER A 326 -6.96 -11.64 -8.68
CA SER A 326 -7.32 -10.29 -8.21
C SER A 326 -7.61 -9.33 -9.36
N LYS A 327 -6.73 -9.29 -10.37
CA LYS A 327 -6.88 -8.41 -11.54
C LYS A 327 -8.01 -8.85 -12.46
N PHE A 328 -8.19 -10.16 -12.65
CA PHE A 328 -9.35 -10.73 -13.36
C PHE A 328 -10.66 -10.34 -12.67
N ASN A 329 -10.77 -10.55 -11.35
CA ASN A 329 -11.99 -10.25 -10.60
C ASN A 329 -12.30 -8.74 -10.60
N ALA A 330 -11.28 -7.87 -10.52
CA ALA A 330 -11.46 -6.43 -10.66
C ALA A 330 -12.00 -6.05 -12.06
N ALA A 331 -11.43 -6.64 -13.13
CA ALA A 331 -11.89 -6.44 -14.50
C ALA A 331 -13.33 -6.91 -14.73
N VAL A 332 -13.69 -8.10 -14.22
CA VAL A 332 -15.04 -8.65 -14.32
C VAL A 332 -16.06 -7.86 -13.50
N LEU A 333 -15.71 -7.36 -12.32
CA LEU A 333 -16.59 -6.49 -11.53
C LEU A 333 -16.86 -5.14 -12.22
N TYR A 334 -15.86 -4.58 -12.90
CA TYR A 334 -16.03 -3.40 -13.74
C TYR A 334 -16.97 -3.69 -14.92
N LEU A 335 -16.68 -4.74 -15.70
CA LEU A 335 -17.51 -5.17 -16.83
C LEU A 335 -18.96 -5.44 -16.42
N LYS A 336 -19.18 -6.14 -15.31
CA LYS A 336 -20.52 -6.44 -14.80
C LYS A 336 -21.34 -5.17 -14.55
N ARG A 337 -20.71 -4.08 -14.07
CA ARG A 337 -21.36 -2.76 -13.93
C ARG A 337 -21.63 -2.09 -15.28
N VAL A 338 -20.68 -2.13 -16.21
CA VAL A 338 -20.86 -1.59 -17.57
C VAL A 338 -22.05 -2.26 -18.25
N ILE A 339 -22.09 -3.60 -18.24
CA ILE A 339 -23.17 -4.41 -18.81
C ILE A 339 -24.50 -4.12 -18.12
N GLN A 340 -24.54 -4.04 -16.78
CA GLN A 340 -25.76 -3.68 -16.04
C GLN A 340 -26.29 -2.30 -16.42
N ASN A 341 -25.42 -1.30 -16.53
CA ASN A 341 -25.80 0.05 -16.93
C ASN A 341 -26.26 0.12 -18.39
N TRP A 342 -25.61 -0.65 -19.27
CA TRP A 342 -26.01 -0.82 -20.67
C TRP A 342 -27.41 -1.44 -20.72
N GLU A 343 -27.62 -2.69 -20.28
CA GLU A 343 -28.94 -3.37 -20.32
C GLU A 343 -30.07 -2.54 -19.71
N ALA A 344 -29.82 -1.83 -18.60
CA ALA A 344 -30.80 -0.96 -17.94
C ALA A 344 -31.22 0.27 -18.75
N SER A 345 -30.49 0.63 -19.82
CA SER A 345 -30.84 1.73 -20.74
C SER A 345 -31.89 1.35 -21.80
N GLY A 346 -32.21 0.05 -21.95
CA GLY A 346 -33.16 -0.46 -22.94
C GLY A 346 -32.66 -0.54 -24.39
N GLN A 347 -31.48 0.00 -24.70
CA GLN A 347 -30.87 0.03 -26.04
C GLN A 347 -31.60 0.82 -27.13
N GLY A 348 -31.83 2.10 -26.85
CA GLY A 348 -32.01 3.12 -27.90
C GLY A 348 -33.44 3.25 -28.44
N GLU A 349 -33.55 3.86 -29.62
CA GLU A 349 -34.80 4.33 -30.23
C GLU A 349 -35.60 3.19 -30.90
N GLY A 350 -35.90 2.17 -30.08
CA GLY A 350 -36.60 0.93 -30.44
C GLY A 350 -36.68 -0.09 -29.29
N GLY A 351 -36.14 0.24 -28.12
CA GLY A 351 -35.78 -0.68 -27.04
C GLY A 351 -36.91 -1.36 -26.25
N HIS A 352 -37.66 -2.28 -26.86
CA HIS A 352 -37.99 -3.57 -26.21
C HIS A 352 -38.45 -4.64 -27.22
N ILE A 353 -37.57 -5.59 -27.54
CA ILE A 353 -38.01 -6.88 -28.09
C ILE A 353 -38.31 -7.80 -26.90
N GLU A 354 -39.57 -8.21 -26.74
CA GLU A 354 -40.00 -9.17 -25.71
C GLU A 354 -39.47 -10.59 -26.03
N GLY A 355 -38.16 -10.81 -25.92
CA GLY A 355 -37.53 -12.03 -26.42
C GLY A 355 -36.08 -12.28 -26.00
N ARG A 356 -35.88 -12.87 -24.81
CA ARG A 356 -34.80 -13.82 -24.46
C ARG A 356 -33.36 -13.59 -25.01
N HIS A 357 -32.82 -12.38 -25.02
CA HIS A 357 -31.35 -12.24 -25.07
C HIS A 357 -30.75 -12.65 -23.71
N GLU A 358 -29.61 -13.32 -23.71
CA GLU A 358 -28.90 -13.60 -22.45
C GLU A 358 -28.17 -12.34 -21.97
N PHE A 359 -28.13 -12.13 -20.65
CA PHE A 359 -27.55 -10.94 -20.02
C PHE A 359 -26.12 -10.68 -20.50
N GLY A 360 -25.91 -9.53 -21.13
CA GLY A 360 -24.62 -9.10 -21.67
C GLY A 360 -24.17 -9.82 -22.93
N SER A 361 -24.96 -10.70 -23.54
CA SER A 361 -24.60 -11.29 -24.83
C SER A 361 -24.89 -10.33 -25.98
N LEU A 362 -23.95 -10.26 -26.92
CA LEU A 362 -23.96 -9.42 -28.12
C LEU A 362 -24.58 -10.16 -29.31
N GLU A 363 -24.64 -11.49 -29.27
CA GLU A 363 -25.24 -12.31 -30.33
C GLU A 363 -26.72 -11.93 -30.57
N GLY A 364 -27.02 -11.60 -31.82
CA GLY A 364 -28.37 -11.21 -32.26
C GLY A 364 -28.83 -9.81 -31.83
N ARG A 365 -27.97 -8.97 -31.24
CA ARG A 365 -28.29 -7.54 -31.00
C ARG A 365 -28.23 -6.74 -32.31
N GLU A 366 -28.97 -5.65 -32.38
CA GLU A 366 -28.89 -4.72 -33.52
C GLU A 366 -27.62 -3.85 -33.45
N ASP A 367 -27.07 -3.46 -34.61
CA ASP A 367 -25.88 -2.60 -34.71
C ASP A 367 -26.01 -1.29 -33.91
N ASN A 368 -27.21 -0.72 -33.85
CA ASN A 368 -27.51 0.48 -33.06
C ASN A 368 -27.32 0.24 -31.55
N ALA A 369 -27.63 -0.96 -31.05
CA ALA A 369 -27.46 -1.35 -29.65
C ALA A 369 -26.00 -1.72 -29.32
N LEU A 370 -25.23 -2.16 -30.32
CA LEU A 370 -23.79 -2.37 -30.18
C LEU A 370 -23.05 -1.02 -30.15
N ALA A 371 -23.46 -0.07 -30.99
CA ALA A 371 -22.88 1.28 -31.04
C ALA A 371 -23.11 2.08 -29.74
N THR A 372 -24.16 1.79 -28.96
CA THR A 372 -24.35 2.42 -27.65
C THR A 372 -23.40 1.90 -26.57
N MET A 373 -22.76 0.73 -26.73
CA MET A 373 -21.87 0.14 -25.71
C MET A 373 -20.74 1.09 -25.30
N ALA A 374 -20.17 1.81 -26.27
CA ALA A 374 -19.10 2.77 -26.05
C ALA A 374 -19.49 3.90 -25.08
N ASN A 375 -20.76 4.31 -25.02
CA ASN A 375 -21.22 5.37 -24.11
C ASN A 375 -21.15 4.97 -22.62
N PHE A 376 -20.95 3.68 -22.31
CA PHE A 376 -20.86 3.16 -20.94
C PHE A 376 -19.41 2.89 -20.49
N VAL A 377 -18.42 3.15 -21.34
CA VAL A 377 -16.98 2.94 -21.07
C VAL A 377 -16.21 4.23 -21.41
N PRO A 378 -15.41 4.79 -20.49
CA PRO A 378 -14.55 5.95 -20.78
C PRO A 378 -13.56 5.68 -21.92
N GLU A 379 -13.18 6.71 -22.67
CA GLU A 379 -12.27 6.61 -23.83
C GLU A 379 -10.92 5.92 -23.51
N GLN A 380 -10.39 6.13 -22.30
CA GLN A 380 -9.16 5.47 -21.81
C GLN A 380 -9.32 3.94 -21.56
N ASP A 381 -10.56 3.48 -21.46
CA ASP A 381 -10.97 2.17 -20.94
C ASP A 381 -11.57 1.26 -22.04
N VAL A 382 -11.51 1.67 -23.32
CA VAL A 382 -12.00 0.93 -24.52
C VAL A 382 -11.57 -0.54 -24.57
N HIS A 383 -10.43 -0.90 -23.97
CA HIS A 383 -9.99 -2.29 -23.82
C HIS A 383 -10.98 -3.19 -23.05
N PHE A 384 -11.90 -2.64 -22.27
CA PHE A 384 -13.01 -3.39 -21.69
C PHE A 384 -14.11 -3.76 -22.71
N LEU A 385 -14.35 -2.95 -23.76
CA LEU A 385 -15.23 -3.32 -24.86
C LEU A 385 -14.65 -4.53 -25.63
N TYR A 386 -13.34 -4.52 -25.87
CA TYR A 386 -12.61 -5.66 -26.42
C TYR A 386 -12.79 -6.93 -25.56
N ILE A 387 -12.53 -6.82 -24.25
CA ILE A 387 -12.64 -7.96 -23.33
C ILE A 387 -14.09 -8.48 -23.24
N TRP A 388 -15.10 -7.60 -23.30
CA TRP A 388 -16.50 -8.00 -23.34
C TRP A 388 -16.81 -8.84 -24.60
N ALA A 389 -16.50 -8.32 -25.79
CA ALA A 389 -16.72 -9.03 -27.05
C ALA A 389 -15.97 -10.38 -27.10
N LEU A 390 -14.76 -10.43 -26.53
CA LEU A 390 -13.96 -11.64 -26.38
C LEU A 390 -14.61 -12.66 -25.41
N ILE A 391 -15.09 -12.21 -24.24
CA ILE A 391 -15.78 -13.07 -23.25
C ILE A 391 -17.09 -13.65 -23.82
N ASP A 392 -17.85 -12.89 -24.61
CA ASP A 392 -19.08 -13.35 -25.26
C ASP A 392 -18.77 -14.36 -26.38
N LYS A 393 -17.86 -14.02 -27.31
CA LYS A 393 -17.43 -14.90 -28.42
C LYS A 393 -16.92 -16.27 -27.96
N TYR A 394 -16.19 -16.33 -26.85
CA TYR A 394 -15.70 -17.59 -26.26
C TYR A 394 -16.64 -18.19 -25.22
N GLN A 395 -17.89 -17.71 -25.12
CA GLN A 395 -18.96 -18.19 -24.24
C GLN A 395 -18.60 -18.21 -22.73
N LEU A 396 -17.66 -17.34 -22.34
CA LEU A 396 -17.17 -17.24 -20.97
C LEU A 396 -18.08 -16.40 -20.05
N LEU A 397 -19.08 -15.68 -20.60
CA LEU A 397 -19.97 -14.79 -19.83
C LEU A 397 -20.54 -15.42 -18.57
N LYS A 398 -21.05 -16.67 -18.65
CA LYS A 398 -21.63 -17.41 -17.51
C LYS A 398 -20.62 -17.56 -16.37
N THR A 399 -19.44 -18.05 -16.70
CA THR A 399 -18.35 -18.37 -15.76
C THR A 399 -17.60 -17.13 -15.30
N CYS A 400 -17.68 -16.01 -16.01
CA CYS A 400 -17.20 -14.70 -15.57
C CYS A 400 -18.22 -14.03 -14.64
N MET A 401 -19.45 -13.80 -15.12
CA MET A 401 -20.40 -12.88 -14.49
C MET A 401 -21.17 -13.48 -13.30
N GLN A 402 -21.22 -14.80 -13.16
CA GLN A 402 -21.92 -15.50 -12.06
C GLN A 402 -23.34 -14.96 -11.83
N VAL A 403 -24.11 -14.82 -12.92
CA VAL A 403 -25.51 -14.38 -12.86
C VAL A 403 -26.37 -15.59 -12.50
N ILE A 404 -27.19 -15.46 -11.46
CA ILE A 404 -28.18 -16.48 -11.10
C ILE A 404 -29.22 -16.51 -12.23
N VAL A 405 -29.36 -17.67 -12.90
CA VAL A 405 -30.36 -17.88 -13.95
C VAL A 405 -31.75 -17.53 -13.42
N GLY A 406 -32.58 -16.86 -14.21
CA GLY A 406 -33.89 -16.33 -13.77
C GLY A 406 -34.84 -17.38 -13.17
N GLU A 407 -34.67 -18.65 -13.50
CA GLU A 407 -35.40 -19.80 -12.94
C GLU A 407 -35.04 -20.09 -11.46
N PHE A 408 -33.86 -19.66 -11.01
CA PHE A 408 -33.36 -19.77 -9.63
C PHE A 408 -33.27 -18.41 -8.92
N ALA A 409 -33.48 -17.31 -9.64
CA ALA A 409 -33.72 -16.02 -9.01
C ALA A 409 -35.04 -16.09 -8.22
N ALA A 410 -35.08 -15.46 -7.04
CA ALA A 410 -36.32 -15.35 -6.28
C ALA A 410 -37.27 -14.38 -7.02
N GLY A 411 -38.10 -14.94 -7.91
CA GLY A 411 -39.07 -14.20 -8.70
C GLY A 411 -39.92 -13.29 -7.80
N ASN A 412 -39.87 -11.99 -8.08
CA ASN A 412 -40.38 -10.86 -7.28
C ASN A 412 -41.31 -11.25 -6.12
N GLY A 413 -40.74 -11.38 -4.91
CA GLY A 413 -41.47 -11.53 -3.64
C GLY A 413 -42.25 -10.27 -3.21
N ALA A 414 -42.75 -9.52 -4.18
CA ALA A 414 -43.46 -8.25 -4.04
C ALA A 414 -44.81 -8.25 -4.79
N ASP A 415 -45.14 -9.30 -5.56
CA ASP A 415 -46.47 -9.45 -6.13
C ASP A 415 -47.47 -9.78 -5.00
N GLY A 416 -48.29 -8.79 -4.63
CA GLY A 416 -49.20 -8.83 -3.49
C GLY A 416 -48.72 -8.14 -2.19
N VAL A 417 -47.51 -7.58 -2.13
CA VAL A 417 -47.04 -6.83 -0.94
C VAL A 417 -47.44 -5.35 -1.05
N HIS A 418 -48.43 -4.92 -0.28
CA HIS A 418 -48.80 -3.50 -0.18
C HIS A 418 -47.60 -2.66 0.31
N ARG A 419 -47.27 -1.59 -0.43
CA ARG A 419 -46.24 -0.61 -0.05
C ARG A 419 -46.73 0.22 1.15
N LEU A 420 -46.38 -0.20 2.37
CA LEU A 420 -46.76 0.45 3.62
C LEU A 420 -46.03 1.78 3.92
N PHE A 421 -45.22 2.28 2.98
CA PHE A 421 -44.55 3.58 3.07
C PHE A 421 -44.91 4.43 1.84
N ASP A 422 -46.14 4.93 1.81
CA ASP A 422 -46.47 6.11 1.03
C ASP A 422 -46.06 7.36 1.84
N SER A 423 -45.48 8.35 1.15
CA SER A 423 -44.84 9.53 1.76
C SER A 423 -45.73 10.76 1.68
N GLY A 424 -46.96 10.61 2.17
CA GLY A 424 -48.03 11.60 2.07
C GLY A 424 -47.71 12.95 2.71
N ARG A 425 -47.13 13.88 1.94
CA ARG A 425 -46.98 15.29 2.34
C ARG A 425 -47.00 16.28 1.16
N PHE A 426 -48.02 16.21 0.32
CA PHE A 426 -48.64 17.27 -0.50
C PHE A 426 -49.80 16.58 -1.27
N GLU A 427 -50.94 17.19 -1.58
CA GLU A 427 -51.46 18.52 -1.23
C GLU A 427 -52.99 18.43 -1.12
N ALA A 428 -53.63 19.20 -0.24
CA ALA A 428 -55.08 19.10 0.01
C ALA A 428 -55.82 20.34 -0.51
N ARG A 429 -56.45 20.21 -1.69
CA ARG A 429 -57.51 21.08 -2.25
C ARG A 429 -58.36 20.23 -3.20
N GLN A 430 -59.65 20.02 -2.95
CA GLN A 430 -60.78 20.98 -2.98
C GLN A 430 -61.35 21.16 -4.39
N THR A 431 -62.40 20.41 -4.69
CA THR A 431 -63.70 20.90 -5.18
C THR A 431 -64.76 19.82 -4.97
N ASP A 432 -66.00 20.24 -4.80
CA ASP A 432 -67.19 19.43 -4.51
C ASP A 432 -67.97 19.09 -5.81
N ASP A 433 -69.18 18.52 -5.67
CA ASP A 433 -70.29 18.46 -6.65
C ASP A 433 -70.10 17.57 -7.92
N GLU A 434 -71.12 16.93 -8.52
CA GLU A 434 -72.46 16.45 -8.07
C GLU A 434 -72.96 15.35 -9.05
N ASP A 435 -73.99 14.59 -8.65
CA ASP A 435 -75.04 13.90 -9.44
C ASP A 435 -74.79 12.74 -10.46
N ASP A 436 -75.88 11.95 -10.60
CA ASP A 436 -76.39 11.17 -11.75
C ASP A 436 -75.61 9.97 -12.36
N GLU A 437 -76.27 8.90 -12.84
CA GLU A 437 -77.66 8.39 -12.68
C GLU A 437 -77.71 6.89 -13.05
N SER A 438 -78.73 6.18 -12.55
CA SER A 438 -79.36 4.95 -13.07
C SER A 438 -78.48 3.77 -13.60
N SER A 439 -78.74 2.55 -13.11
CA SER A 439 -79.79 1.69 -13.71
C SER A 439 -79.65 0.18 -13.35
N MET A 440 -80.74 -0.56 -13.59
CA MET A 440 -80.98 -1.93 -13.14
C MET A 440 -80.12 -3.03 -13.83
N GLY A 441 -79.68 -4.02 -13.06
CA GLY A 441 -79.11 -5.28 -13.56
C GLY A 441 -79.53 -6.48 -12.70
N SER A 442 -80.55 -7.23 -13.12
CA SER A 442 -81.28 -8.16 -12.25
C SER A 442 -80.68 -9.57 -12.07
N SER A 443 -80.69 -10.04 -10.82
CA SER A 443 -81.02 -11.41 -10.40
C SER A 443 -80.20 -12.62 -10.92
N ALA A 444 -79.40 -13.21 -10.02
CA ALA A 444 -79.12 -14.66 -9.99
C ALA A 444 -79.03 -15.16 -8.55
N ARG A 445 -79.35 -16.45 -8.31
CA ARG A 445 -79.59 -17.02 -6.97
C ARG A 445 -78.86 -18.36 -6.78
N SER A 446 -77.64 -18.34 -6.22
CA SER A 446 -76.85 -19.56 -5.95
C SER A 446 -76.22 -19.57 -4.55
N LYS A 447 -76.39 -20.70 -3.85
CA LYS A 447 -75.87 -20.95 -2.50
C LYS A 447 -74.37 -21.29 -2.60
N SER A 448 -73.47 -20.52 -2.00
CA SER A 448 -72.02 -20.87 -1.91
C SER A 448 -71.34 -20.57 -0.56
N SER A 449 -71.88 -19.62 0.23
CA SER A 449 -71.22 -18.92 1.35
C SER A 449 -70.84 -19.74 2.59
N ARG A 450 -70.76 -21.08 2.48
CA ARG A 450 -70.32 -22.00 3.54
C ARG A 450 -69.03 -22.77 3.20
N GLY A 451 -68.59 -22.77 1.94
CA GLY A 451 -67.26 -23.26 1.55
C GLY A 451 -66.17 -22.20 1.72
N GLU A 452 -66.45 -20.98 1.25
CA GLU A 452 -65.51 -19.84 1.26
C GLU A 452 -65.05 -19.48 2.68
N MET A 453 -65.95 -19.46 3.66
CA MET A 453 -65.61 -19.17 5.06
C MET A 453 -64.71 -20.25 5.70
N ALA A 454 -64.82 -21.51 5.27
CA ALA A 454 -63.93 -22.57 5.71
C ALA A 454 -62.53 -22.42 5.07
N SER A 455 -62.47 -22.19 3.76
CA SER A 455 -61.22 -21.93 3.04
C SER A 455 -60.47 -20.69 3.58
N PHE A 456 -61.20 -19.65 3.97
CA PHE A 456 -60.63 -18.45 4.60
C PHE A 456 -60.09 -18.75 6.02
N SER A 457 -60.83 -19.53 6.83
CA SER A 457 -60.36 -19.98 8.15
C SER A 457 -59.12 -20.87 8.06
N GLU A 458 -59.04 -21.73 7.05
CA GLU A 458 -57.89 -22.59 6.77
C GLU A 458 -56.69 -21.77 6.29
N SER A 459 -56.92 -20.76 5.44
CA SER A 459 -55.90 -19.81 4.98
C SER A 459 -55.32 -18.97 6.13
N ILE A 460 -56.16 -18.48 7.05
CA ILE A 460 -55.71 -17.78 8.27
C ILE A 460 -54.90 -18.73 9.17
N SER A 461 -55.36 -19.97 9.34
CA SER A 461 -54.67 -20.98 10.16
C SER A 461 -53.28 -21.29 9.60
N LYS A 462 -53.18 -21.43 8.27
CA LYS A 462 -51.92 -21.63 7.55
C LYS A 462 -50.99 -20.41 7.65
N LEU A 463 -51.50 -19.19 7.41
CA LEU A 463 -50.72 -17.96 7.59
C LEU A 463 -50.20 -17.84 9.04
N GLY A 464 -50.98 -18.27 10.02
CA GLY A 464 -50.56 -18.39 11.42
C GLY A 464 -49.43 -19.41 11.65
N SER A 465 -49.50 -20.60 11.04
CA SER A 465 -48.42 -21.59 11.13
C SER A 465 -47.14 -21.15 10.42
N ASP A 466 -47.28 -20.49 9.27
CA ASP A 466 -46.17 -20.09 8.41
C ASP A 466 -45.41 -18.91 9.07
N ASN A 467 -46.13 -17.92 9.63
CA ASN A 467 -45.54 -16.87 10.46
C ASN A 467 -44.83 -17.43 11.72
N LEU A 468 -45.40 -18.45 12.37
CA LEU A 468 -44.75 -19.15 13.49
C LEU A 468 -43.51 -19.95 13.07
N ALA A 469 -43.45 -20.45 11.84
CA ALA A 469 -42.27 -21.10 11.28
C ALA A 469 -41.16 -20.07 11.00
N VAL A 470 -41.49 -18.94 10.35
CA VAL A 470 -40.55 -17.83 10.10
C VAL A 470 -39.97 -17.30 11.41
N ALA A 471 -40.79 -17.03 12.43
CA ALA A 471 -40.33 -16.55 13.73
C ALA A 471 -39.40 -17.55 14.46
N ARG A 472 -39.57 -18.87 14.23
CA ARG A 472 -38.65 -19.91 14.75
C ARG A 472 -37.33 -19.94 13.98
N ILE A 473 -37.35 -19.71 12.68
CA ILE A 473 -36.14 -19.63 11.84
C ILE A 473 -35.33 -18.39 12.24
N GLU A 474 -35.95 -17.21 12.34
CA GLU A 474 -35.27 -15.97 12.79
C GLU A 474 -34.68 -16.16 14.20
N ALA A 475 -35.42 -16.76 15.13
CA ALA A 475 -34.93 -17.02 16.48
C ALA A 475 -33.72 -17.99 16.52
N ALA A 476 -33.66 -18.96 15.61
CA ALA A 476 -32.55 -19.91 15.49
C ALA A 476 -31.32 -19.27 14.82
N GLU A 477 -31.52 -18.48 13.77
CA GLU A 477 -30.46 -17.71 13.12
C GLU A 477 -29.83 -16.70 14.09
N LYS A 478 -30.67 -15.92 14.78
CA LYS A 478 -30.27 -14.99 15.84
C LYS A 478 -29.67 -15.66 17.07
N ALA A 479 -29.77 -16.99 17.22
CA ALA A 479 -29.02 -17.76 18.22
C ALA A 479 -27.64 -18.19 17.69
N LYS A 480 -27.56 -18.62 16.42
CA LYS A 480 -26.32 -18.92 15.70
C LYS A 480 -25.41 -17.69 15.57
N ASP A 481 -25.97 -16.52 15.30
CA ASP A 481 -25.20 -15.27 15.21
C ASP A 481 -24.60 -14.85 16.55
N ARG A 482 -25.31 -15.10 17.66
CA ARG A 482 -24.79 -14.87 19.01
C ARG A 482 -23.63 -15.81 19.32
N SER A 483 -23.74 -17.10 19.03
CA SER A 483 -22.63 -18.03 19.27
C SER A 483 -21.43 -17.77 18.34
N ALA A 484 -21.67 -17.32 17.10
CA ALA A 484 -20.61 -16.86 16.20
C ALA A 484 -19.91 -15.59 16.72
N ALA A 485 -20.66 -14.60 17.23
CA ALA A 485 -20.09 -13.39 17.83
C ALA A 485 -19.33 -13.67 19.14
N GLU A 486 -19.78 -14.63 19.95
CA GLU A 486 -19.08 -15.08 21.15
C GLU A 486 -17.77 -15.82 20.80
N ALA A 487 -17.79 -16.71 19.79
CA ALA A 487 -16.59 -17.37 19.28
C ALA A 487 -15.59 -16.37 18.68
N ALA A 488 -16.06 -15.35 17.94
CA ALA A 488 -15.21 -14.29 17.40
C ALA A 488 -14.51 -13.49 18.52
N ARG A 489 -15.23 -13.16 19.61
CA ARG A 489 -14.64 -12.49 20.79
C ARG A 489 -13.60 -13.35 21.52
N GLN A 490 -13.80 -14.67 21.59
CA GLN A 490 -12.80 -15.59 22.17
C GLN A 490 -11.54 -15.65 21.29
N LEU A 491 -11.69 -15.64 19.97
CA LEU A 491 -10.56 -15.60 19.03
C LEU A 491 -9.81 -14.26 19.11
N GLU A 492 -10.53 -13.13 19.19
CA GLU A 492 -9.94 -11.80 19.39
C GLU A 492 -9.15 -11.70 20.71
N MET A 493 -9.69 -12.24 21.81
CA MET A 493 -9.01 -12.26 23.11
C MET A 493 -7.76 -13.14 23.11
N THR A 494 -7.82 -14.34 22.53
CA THR A 494 -6.65 -15.24 22.44
C THR A 494 -5.58 -14.71 21.49
N GLN A 495 -5.94 -13.97 20.44
CA GLN A 495 -4.96 -13.28 19.60
C GLN A 495 -4.26 -12.14 20.36
N ARG A 496 -5.00 -11.27 21.06
CA ARG A 496 -4.42 -10.22 21.91
C ARG A 496 -3.47 -10.77 22.97
N GLU A 497 -3.76 -11.95 23.52
CA GLU A 497 -2.88 -12.63 24.48
C GLU A 497 -1.60 -13.13 23.82
N LYS A 498 -1.67 -13.72 22.62
CA LYS A 498 -0.49 -14.09 21.82
C LYS A 498 0.38 -12.88 21.47
N ASP A 499 -0.22 -11.77 21.02
CA ASP A 499 0.48 -10.53 20.70
C ASP A 499 1.23 -9.98 21.93
N ARG A 500 0.60 -10.03 23.12
CA ARG A 500 1.19 -9.62 24.40
C ARG A 500 2.35 -10.52 24.83
N LEU A 501 2.22 -11.85 24.66
CA LEU A 501 3.29 -12.80 24.96
C LEU A 501 4.49 -12.61 24.02
N PHE A 502 4.24 -12.42 22.72
CA PHE A 502 5.26 -12.15 21.71
C PHE A 502 6.05 -10.86 22.02
N GLN A 503 5.37 -9.77 22.40
CA GLN A 503 6.04 -8.53 22.85
C GLN A 503 6.91 -8.76 24.10
N LYS A 504 6.42 -9.52 25.09
CA LYS A 504 7.21 -9.85 26.29
C LYS A 504 8.42 -10.73 25.94
N ARG A 505 8.28 -11.64 24.98
CA ARG A 505 9.35 -12.51 24.46
C ARG A 505 10.48 -11.68 23.85
N GLN A 506 10.16 -10.78 22.91
CA GLN A 506 11.12 -9.86 22.31
C GLN A 506 11.83 -8.97 23.34
N SER A 507 11.12 -8.51 24.38
CA SER A 507 11.73 -7.71 25.44
C SER A 507 12.78 -8.51 26.22
N LEU A 508 12.49 -9.77 26.59
CA LEU A 508 13.45 -10.63 27.29
C LEU A 508 14.64 -11.04 26.39
N GLU A 509 14.39 -11.37 25.13
CA GLU A 509 15.44 -11.64 24.13
C GLU A 509 16.42 -10.45 24.00
N LYS A 510 15.90 -9.22 24.04
CA LYS A 510 16.68 -7.99 24.02
C LYS A 510 17.45 -7.77 25.33
N ASP A 511 16.81 -7.91 26.49
CA ASP A 511 17.45 -7.79 27.80
C ASP A 511 18.62 -8.78 27.93
N ILE A 512 18.39 -10.07 27.62
CA ILE A 512 19.42 -11.12 27.65
C ILE A 512 20.59 -10.76 26.71
N SER A 513 20.30 -10.20 25.54
CA SER A 513 21.32 -9.77 24.59
C SER A 513 22.16 -8.59 25.12
N GLN A 514 21.54 -7.66 25.86
CA GLN A 514 22.21 -6.54 26.51
C GLN A 514 23.07 -6.99 27.68
N LEU A 515 22.52 -7.77 28.63
CA LEU A 515 23.29 -8.33 29.75
C LEU A 515 24.49 -9.16 29.28
N ARG A 516 24.33 -9.92 28.19
CA ARG A 516 25.44 -10.65 27.55
C ARG A 516 26.51 -9.72 26.97
N LYS A 517 26.16 -8.52 26.49
CA LYS A 517 27.12 -7.49 26.06
C LYS A 517 27.84 -6.89 27.26
N ASP A 518 27.11 -6.58 28.33
CA ASP A 518 27.68 -5.97 29.53
C ASP A 518 28.63 -6.94 30.25
N LYS A 519 28.26 -8.22 30.38
CA LYS A 519 29.15 -9.29 30.86
C LYS A 519 30.43 -9.44 30.02
N ARG A 520 30.38 -9.19 28.70
CA ARG A 520 31.61 -9.13 27.86
C ARG A 520 32.45 -7.89 28.15
N SER A 521 31.83 -6.73 28.39
CA SER A 521 32.56 -5.51 28.78
C SER A 521 33.27 -5.67 30.12
N TYR A 522 32.60 -6.26 31.12
CA TYR A 522 33.24 -6.56 32.41
C TYR A 522 34.41 -7.55 32.27
N LEU A 523 34.29 -8.59 31.42
CA LEU A 523 35.40 -9.49 31.10
C LEU A 523 36.62 -8.77 30.49
N CYS A 524 36.41 -7.81 29.58
CA CYS A 524 37.49 -6.98 29.03
C CYS A 524 38.18 -6.16 30.13
N GLN A 525 37.41 -5.43 30.95
CA GLN A 525 37.93 -4.63 32.06
C GLN A 525 38.72 -5.46 33.09
N LEU A 526 38.28 -6.70 33.36
CA LEU A 526 38.98 -7.63 34.24
C LEU A 526 40.34 -8.05 33.64
N GLY A 527 40.37 -8.36 32.34
CA GLY A 527 41.60 -8.66 31.59
C GLY A 527 42.57 -7.48 31.53
N GLU A 528 42.07 -6.26 31.31
CA GLU A 528 42.85 -5.01 31.35
C GLU A 528 43.44 -4.75 32.75
N ARG A 529 42.67 -4.98 33.81
CA ARG A 529 43.17 -4.84 35.19
C ARG A 529 44.26 -5.88 35.48
N ASP A 530 44.13 -7.10 35.00
CA ASP A 530 45.15 -8.15 35.18
C ASP A 530 46.40 -7.94 34.34
N GLU A 531 46.25 -7.40 33.13
CA GLU A 531 47.35 -6.92 32.30
C GLU A 531 48.10 -5.75 32.98
N LYS A 532 47.36 -4.79 33.54
CA LYS A 532 47.93 -3.69 34.33
C LYS A 532 48.68 -4.19 35.57
N ARG A 533 48.07 -5.09 36.35
CA ARG A 533 48.72 -5.73 37.53
C ARG A 533 50.02 -6.47 37.15
N ARG A 534 50.09 -7.08 35.97
CA ARG A 534 51.31 -7.73 35.45
C ARG A 534 52.38 -6.74 34.97
N ARG A 535 52.00 -5.55 34.50
CA ARG A 535 52.94 -4.48 34.09
C ARG A 535 53.51 -3.69 35.26
N GLU A 536 52.71 -3.46 36.31
CA GLU A 536 53.06 -2.58 37.44
C GLU A 536 53.82 -3.26 38.59
N GLY A 537 54.35 -4.48 38.37
CA GLY A 537 55.32 -5.10 39.29
C GLY A 537 54.76 -5.74 40.56
N GLY A 538 53.43 -5.94 40.64
CA GLY A 538 52.82 -6.84 41.63
C GLY A 538 52.82 -6.39 43.10
N ALA A 539 53.05 -5.11 43.39
CA ALA A 539 53.15 -4.57 44.75
C ALA A 539 52.18 -3.39 44.99
N VAL A 540 50.87 -3.66 44.95
CA VAL A 540 49.80 -2.75 45.40
C VAL A 540 48.82 -3.55 46.27
N ASP A 541 48.29 -2.91 47.31
CA ASP A 541 47.67 -3.53 48.49
C ASP A 541 46.56 -4.58 48.23
N GLY A 542 46.49 -5.54 49.15
CA GLY A 542 45.42 -6.53 49.19
C GLY A 542 44.10 -5.99 49.79
N LEU A 543 43.06 -6.82 49.74
CA LEU A 543 41.75 -6.59 50.35
C LEU A 543 40.89 -5.45 49.75
N ALA A 544 41.18 -4.99 48.54
CA ALA A 544 40.12 -4.46 47.68
C ALA A 544 39.16 -5.61 47.30
N PRO A 545 37.86 -5.56 47.63
CA PRO A 545 36.92 -6.60 47.24
C PRO A 545 36.83 -6.70 45.71
N ASP A 546 36.59 -7.90 45.20
CA ASP A 546 36.69 -8.19 43.77
C ASP A 546 35.38 -7.87 43.04
N TYR A 547 34.85 -6.66 43.27
CA TYR A 547 33.51 -6.20 42.85
C TYR A 547 33.18 -6.43 41.36
N LEU A 548 34.18 -6.45 40.47
CA LEU A 548 34.01 -6.75 39.05
C LEU A 548 33.61 -8.22 38.79
N LYS A 549 34.09 -9.12 39.65
CA LYS A 549 33.74 -10.54 39.64
C LYS A 549 32.36 -10.74 40.26
N ASP A 550 32.09 -10.13 41.42
CA ASP A 550 30.78 -10.19 42.07
C ASP A 550 29.68 -9.70 41.09
N ALA A 551 29.89 -8.56 40.43
CA ALA A 551 28.99 -8.05 39.39
C ALA A 551 28.90 -8.95 38.14
N MET A 552 29.93 -9.73 37.81
CA MET A 552 29.86 -10.73 36.73
C MET A 552 29.03 -11.95 37.13
N ASP A 553 29.11 -12.38 38.40
CA ASP A 553 28.32 -13.49 38.93
C ASP A 553 26.83 -13.06 39.06
N ASP A 554 26.55 -11.83 39.51
CA ASP A 554 25.21 -11.21 39.48
C ASP A 554 24.63 -11.15 38.05
N LEU A 555 25.38 -10.63 37.08
CA LEU A 555 24.98 -10.61 35.67
C LEU A 555 24.77 -12.02 35.09
N THR A 556 25.40 -13.05 35.65
CA THR A 556 25.19 -14.44 35.25
C THR A 556 23.84 -14.94 35.77
N ALA A 557 23.54 -14.68 37.04
CA ALA A 557 22.26 -15.01 37.64
C ALA A 557 21.08 -14.30 36.92
N GLU A 558 21.19 -13.01 36.60
CA GLU A 558 20.12 -12.29 35.88
C GLU A 558 19.90 -12.83 34.44
N ILE A 559 20.98 -13.23 33.75
CA ILE A 559 20.88 -13.90 32.45
C ILE A 559 20.15 -15.24 32.58
N GLU A 560 20.48 -16.04 33.59
CA GLU A 560 19.83 -17.34 33.83
C GLU A 560 18.36 -17.20 34.23
N GLU A 561 18.01 -16.25 35.09
CA GLU A 561 16.63 -15.91 35.46
C GLU A 561 15.81 -15.49 34.22
N LYS A 562 16.31 -14.54 33.42
CA LYS A 562 15.61 -14.11 32.21
C LYS A 562 15.51 -15.22 31.16
N GLN A 563 16.51 -16.11 31.06
CA GLN A 563 16.44 -17.28 30.18
C GLN A 563 15.38 -18.31 30.63
N GLN A 564 15.20 -18.52 31.94
CA GLN A 564 14.13 -19.36 32.48
C GLN A 564 12.76 -18.71 32.24
N ALA A 565 12.61 -17.41 32.50
CA ALA A 565 11.39 -16.66 32.22
C ALA A 565 11.04 -16.62 30.72
N LEU A 566 12.04 -16.61 29.83
CA LEU A 566 11.85 -16.72 28.38
C LEU A 566 11.31 -18.10 27.99
N LYS A 567 11.86 -19.17 28.57
CA LYS A 567 11.41 -20.55 28.35
C LYS A 567 9.95 -20.75 28.78
N GLU A 568 9.58 -20.26 29.95
CA GLU A 568 8.20 -20.35 30.46
C GLU A 568 7.19 -19.67 29.53
N LEU A 569 7.57 -18.57 28.87
CA LEU A 569 6.71 -17.92 27.87
C LEU A 569 6.55 -18.77 26.60
N VAL A 570 7.59 -19.48 26.16
CA VAL A 570 7.52 -20.41 25.02
C VAL A 570 6.64 -21.62 25.36
N ASP A 571 6.74 -22.16 26.58
CA ASP A 571 5.87 -23.24 27.04
C ASP A 571 4.39 -22.78 27.10
N ILE A 572 4.11 -21.56 27.56
CA ILE A 572 2.75 -20.95 27.52
C ILE A 572 2.28 -20.74 26.08
N GLU A 573 3.11 -20.18 25.20
CA GLU A 573 2.82 -19.95 23.77
C GLU A 573 2.46 -21.27 23.07
N TYR A 574 3.17 -22.35 23.39
CA TYR A 574 2.88 -23.71 22.92
C TYR A 574 1.50 -24.21 23.41
N THR A 575 1.14 -24.01 24.68
CA THR A 575 -0.20 -24.39 25.17
C THR A 575 -1.34 -23.58 24.52
N LEU A 576 -1.09 -22.32 24.13
CA LEU A 576 -2.05 -21.48 23.40
C LEU A 576 -2.07 -21.76 21.88
N ALA A 577 -1.10 -22.50 21.36
CA ALA A 577 -1.07 -23.00 19.99
C ALA A 577 -1.74 -24.38 19.85
N ALA A 578 -1.80 -25.17 20.93
CA ALA A 578 -2.40 -26.50 20.97
C ALA A 578 -3.94 -26.45 20.87
N THR A 579 -4.48 -26.26 19.67
CA THR A 579 -5.93 -26.42 19.41
C THR A 579 -6.41 -27.79 19.91
N PRO A 580 -7.51 -27.86 20.65
CA PRO A 580 -8.06 -29.14 21.10
C PRO A 580 -8.42 -30.00 19.89
N GLN A 581 -7.94 -31.26 19.88
CA GLN A 581 -8.32 -32.22 18.86
C GLN A 581 -9.84 -32.35 18.83
N LYS A 582 -10.46 -32.05 17.68
CA LYS A 582 -11.89 -32.28 17.47
C LYS A 582 -12.15 -33.78 17.61
N SER A 583 -12.80 -34.17 18.69
CA SER A 583 -13.20 -35.56 18.90
C SER A 583 -14.29 -35.91 17.88
N ASN A 584 -13.92 -36.68 16.86
CA ASN A 584 -14.84 -37.20 15.84
C ASN A 584 -15.73 -38.33 16.41
N VAL A 585 -16.33 -38.10 17.56
CA VAL A 585 -17.32 -38.98 18.18
C VAL A 585 -18.68 -38.64 17.57
N THR A 586 -18.99 -39.33 16.47
CA THR A 586 -20.34 -39.32 15.89
C THR A 586 -21.36 -39.72 16.96
N PRO A 587 -22.45 -38.95 17.18
CA PRO A 587 -23.51 -39.37 18.08
C PRO A 587 -24.10 -40.70 17.61
N GLN A 588 -24.21 -41.67 18.52
CA GLN A 588 -25.00 -42.88 18.26
C GLN A 588 -26.48 -42.49 18.17
N ARG A 589 -27.20 -43.15 17.25
CA ARG A 589 -28.64 -42.99 17.03
C ARG A 589 -29.46 -43.85 17.99
#